data_AF-A0A7X5XCL3-F1
#
_entry.id   AF-A0A7X5XCL3-F1
#
_cell.length_a   1.000
_cell.length_b   1.000
_cell.length_c   1.000
_cell.angle_alpha   90.00
_cell.angle_beta   90.00
_cell.angle_gamma   90.00
#
_symmetry.space_group_name_H-M   'P 1'
#
loop_
_entity.id
_entity.type
_entity.pdbx_description
1 polymer ?
#
loop_
_entity_poly.entity_id
_entity_poly.type
_entity_poly.pdbx_seq_one_letter_code
_entity_poly.pdbx_strand_id
1 'polypeptide(L)'
;MRAEVHGKVGEGTSNSARQIATTTAAPPDTSAAVPKKVVPLAPDRPPGTPGTPDPVNAVPDKLPPSATDLSAGPDKLNRRLTDAQVTEGQLKKSNEPAFKSALNEKKAAERHSAVAPGRMRGHEKKELNAATARARRLGAASMGAMGAQRVRTGQRVGAGKTGAQGRTESREAVRGLPADLRSIGQQATGARHCASTNSAAAFSSMSWAWSPPRR
;
A
#
# COMPACT_ATOMS: atom_id res chain seq x y z
N MET A 1 -60.39 -29.69 -30.97
CA MET A 1 -59.33 -28.66 -30.96
C MET A 1 -58.31 -28.80 -29.83
N ARG A 2 -58.66 -28.81 -28.53
CA ARG A 2 -57.66 -28.93 -27.44
C ARG A 2 -56.74 -30.15 -27.53
N ALA A 3 -57.27 -31.34 -27.80
CA ALA A 3 -56.48 -32.57 -27.93
C ALA A 3 -55.45 -32.50 -29.08
N GLU A 4 -55.81 -31.86 -30.19
CA GLU A 4 -54.93 -31.69 -31.36
C GLU A 4 -53.82 -30.65 -31.11
N VAL A 5 -54.13 -29.57 -30.37
CA VAL A 5 -53.13 -28.59 -29.95
C VAL A 5 -52.16 -29.19 -28.93
N HIS A 6 -52.66 -29.99 -27.98
CA HIS A 6 -51.80 -30.72 -27.04
C HIS A 6 -50.90 -31.74 -27.73
N GLY A 7 -51.40 -32.45 -28.75
CA GLY A 7 -50.58 -33.34 -29.59
C GLY A 7 -49.46 -32.60 -30.31
N LYS A 8 -49.78 -31.48 -30.96
CA LYS A 8 -48.80 -30.62 -31.66
C LYS A 8 -47.75 -30.01 -30.73
N VAL A 9 -48.11 -29.61 -29.51
CA VAL A 9 -47.15 -29.12 -28.50
C VAL A 9 -46.25 -30.25 -27.95
N GLY A 10 -46.82 -31.44 -27.73
CA GLY A 10 -46.04 -32.62 -27.31
C GLY A 10 -45.01 -33.05 -28.36
N GLU A 11 -45.42 -33.08 -29.63
CA GLU A 11 -44.54 -33.38 -30.76
C GLU A 11 -43.46 -32.31 -30.96
N GLY A 12 -43.81 -31.02 -30.87
CA GLY A 12 -42.85 -29.91 -30.94
C GLY A 12 -41.82 -29.94 -29.80
N THR A 13 -42.24 -30.31 -28.59
CA THR A 13 -41.32 -30.49 -27.44
C THR A 13 -40.37 -31.67 -27.66
N SER A 14 -40.88 -32.80 -28.16
CA SER A 14 -40.08 -33.99 -28.43
C SER A 14 -39.05 -33.76 -29.55
N ASN A 15 -39.46 -33.07 -30.62
CA ASN A 15 -38.58 -32.72 -31.73
C ASN A 15 -37.50 -31.71 -31.30
N SER A 16 -37.86 -30.71 -30.51
CA SER A 16 -36.89 -29.77 -29.93
C SER A 16 -35.89 -30.48 -29.02
N ALA A 17 -36.36 -31.38 -28.15
CA ALA A 17 -35.50 -32.17 -27.27
C ALA A 17 -34.55 -33.08 -28.06
N ARG A 18 -35.03 -33.72 -29.14
CA ARG A 18 -34.20 -34.53 -30.04
C ARG A 18 -33.16 -33.69 -30.77
N GLN A 19 -33.53 -32.51 -31.26
CA GLN A 19 -32.60 -31.62 -31.98
C GLN A 19 -31.50 -31.08 -31.05
N ILE A 20 -31.86 -30.73 -29.81
CA ILE A 20 -30.89 -30.34 -28.78
C ILE A 20 -29.97 -31.51 -28.44
N ALA A 21 -30.52 -32.71 -28.23
CA ALA A 21 -29.74 -33.90 -27.90
C ALA A 21 -28.76 -34.28 -29.03
N THR A 22 -29.23 -34.27 -30.28
CA THR A 22 -28.40 -34.58 -31.46
C THR A 22 -27.34 -33.52 -31.72
N THR A 23 -27.67 -32.23 -31.61
CA THR A 23 -26.71 -31.14 -31.80
C THR A 23 -25.66 -31.09 -30.67
N THR A 24 -26.05 -31.42 -29.44
CA THR A 24 -25.13 -31.50 -28.30
C THR A 24 -24.24 -32.75 -28.36
N ALA A 25 -24.74 -33.85 -28.92
CA ALA A 25 -23.97 -35.09 -29.11
C ALA A 25 -23.06 -35.06 -30.34
N ALA A 26 -23.32 -34.16 -31.30
CA ALA A 26 -22.49 -34.00 -32.48
C ALA A 26 -21.10 -33.47 -32.10
N PRO A 27 -20.00 -34.09 -32.58
CA PRO A 27 -18.67 -33.58 -32.33
C PRO A 27 -18.50 -32.18 -32.98
N PRO A 28 -17.84 -31.23 -32.30
CA PRO A 28 -17.57 -29.90 -32.87
C PRO A 28 -16.74 -29.99 -34.16
N ASP A 29 -17.12 -29.22 -35.17
CA ASP A 29 -16.36 -29.12 -36.42
C ASP A 29 -14.96 -28.52 -36.18
N THR A 30 -13.93 -29.27 -36.55
CA THR A 30 -12.52 -28.87 -36.44
C THR A 30 -11.86 -28.51 -37.76
N SER A 31 -12.57 -28.57 -38.88
CA SER A 31 -12.02 -28.22 -40.19
C SER A 31 -11.54 -26.76 -40.26
N ALA A 32 -12.15 -25.87 -39.46
CA ALA A 32 -11.73 -24.47 -39.27
C ALA A 32 -10.70 -24.26 -38.14
N ALA A 33 -10.17 -25.34 -37.53
CA ALA A 33 -9.25 -25.23 -36.40
C ALA A 33 -7.82 -24.90 -36.84
N VAL A 34 -7.57 -23.63 -37.20
CA VAL A 34 -6.21 -23.16 -37.47
C VAL A 34 -5.42 -23.11 -36.15
N PRO A 35 -4.27 -23.81 -36.05
CA PRO A 35 -3.41 -23.71 -34.87
C PRO A 35 -2.80 -22.31 -34.82
N LYS A 36 -2.94 -21.64 -33.68
CA LYS A 36 -2.30 -20.33 -33.48
C LYS A 36 -0.78 -20.52 -33.42
N LYS A 37 -0.04 -19.57 -33.99
CA LYS A 37 1.42 -19.48 -33.81
C LYS A 37 1.74 -19.08 -32.37
N VAL A 38 2.48 -19.90 -31.65
CA VAL A 38 2.97 -19.57 -30.30
C VAL A 38 4.08 -18.52 -30.43
N VAL A 39 3.77 -17.28 -30.08
CA VAL A 39 4.75 -16.20 -29.92
C VAL A 39 5.06 -16.08 -28.43
N PRO A 40 6.33 -16.25 -28.00
CA PRO A 40 6.69 -16.10 -26.59
C PRO A 40 6.30 -14.73 -26.05
N LEU A 41 5.66 -14.70 -24.88
CA LEU A 41 5.36 -13.44 -24.21
C LEU A 41 6.65 -12.82 -23.68
N ALA A 42 6.81 -11.51 -23.88
CA ALA A 42 7.91 -10.77 -23.29
C ALA A 42 7.79 -10.78 -21.75
N PRO A 43 8.91 -10.94 -21.01
CA PRO A 43 8.90 -10.85 -19.55
C PRO A 43 8.38 -9.51 -19.07
N ASP A 44 7.61 -9.52 -17.98
CA ASP A 44 7.15 -8.29 -17.35
C ASP A 44 8.33 -7.56 -16.71
N ARG A 45 8.45 -6.26 -16.97
CA ARG A 45 9.49 -5.41 -16.39
C ARG A 45 8.85 -4.37 -15.48
N PRO A 46 8.73 -4.64 -14.16
CA PRO A 46 8.18 -3.66 -13.24
C PRO A 46 9.04 -2.40 -13.23
N PRO A 47 8.43 -1.21 -13.07
CA PRO A 47 9.18 0.03 -12.95
C PRO A 47 10.07 0.00 -11.71
N GLY A 48 11.23 0.63 -11.81
CA GLY A 48 12.18 0.74 -10.70
C GLY A 48 11.62 1.46 -9.47
N THR A 49 12.37 1.37 -8.37
CA THR A 49 12.13 2.13 -7.15
C THR A 49 12.18 3.62 -7.47
N PRO A 50 11.15 4.42 -7.11
CA PRO A 50 11.21 5.85 -7.36
C PRO A 50 12.24 6.51 -6.42
N GLY A 51 12.78 7.66 -6.84
CA GLY A 51 13.81 8.38 -6.10
C GLY A 51 13.34 8.83 -4.72
N THR A 52 14.28 8.95 -3.77
CA THR A 52 13.98 9.41 -2.41
C THR A 52 13.59 10.89 -2.40
N PRO A 53 12.54 11.29 -1.65
CA PRO A 53 12.22 12.70 -1.45
C PRO A 53 13.39 13.48 -0.86
N ASP A 54 13.48 14.77 -1.18
CA ASP A 54 14.46 15.64 -0.57
C ASP A 54 14.12 15.85 0.92
N PRO A 55 15.01 15.44 1.85
CA PRO A 55 14.79 15.59 3.29
C PRO A 55 14.78 17.04 3.77
N VAL A 56 15.38 17.98 3.02
CA VAL A 56 15.43 19.40 3.41
C VAL A 56 14.01 19.99 3.40
N ASN A 57 13.16 19.55 2.48
CA ASN A 57 11.76 19.96 2.40
C ASN A 57 10.86 19.33 3.48
N ALA A 58 11.41 18.43 4.30
CA ALA A 58 10.68 17.75 5.37
C ALA A 58 10.98 18.32 6.76
N VAL A 59 11.82 19.36 6.85
CA VAL A 59 12.15 20.05 8.10
C VAL A 59 11.82 21.53 7.99
N PRO A 60 11.48 22.21 9.10
CA PRO A 60 11.30 23.66 9.09
C PRO A 60 12.60 24.39 8.78
N ASP A 61 12.46 25.60 8.24
CA ASP A 61 13.59 26.51 8.07
C ASP A 61 14.17 26.96 9.42
N LYS A 62 15.43 27.39 9.37
CA LYS A 62 16.12 28.01 10.49
C LYS A 62 15.40 29.31 10.92
N LEU A 63 15.27 29.53 12.22
CA LEU A 63 14.72 30.76 12.77
C LEU A 63 15.55 31.98 12.37
N PRO A 64 14.92 33.14 12.12
CA PRO A 64 15.64 34.38 11.82
C PRO A 64 16.54 34.83 12.99
N PRO A 65 17.60 35.64 12.74
CA PRO A 65 18.50 36.13 13.78
C PRO A 65 17.80 36.78 14.98
N SER A 66 16.77 37.59 14.71
CA SER A 66 15.98 38.32 15.71
C SER A 66 15.25 37.42 16.70
N ALA A 67 14.86 36.21 16.31
CA ALA A 67 14.16 35.28 17.21
C ALA A 67 15.07 34.70 18.30
N THR A 68 16.38 34.82 18.14
CA THR A 68 17.38 34.39 19.13
C THR A 68 18.10 35.56 19.78
N ASP A 69 17.72 36.80 19.47
CA ASP A 69 18.33 37.99 20.05
C ASP A 69 17.74 38.26 21.44
N LEU A 70 18.61 38.25 22.46
CA LEU A 70 18.23 38.47 23.85
C LEU A 70 18.82 39.79 24.41
N SER A 71 19.39 40.64 23.57
CA SER A 71 20.03 41.91 23.95
C SER A 71 19.05 42.93 24.57
N ALA A 72 17.77 42.87 24.18
CA ALA A 72 16.74 43.79 24.65
C ALA A 72 16.57 43.82 26.18
N GLY A 73 16.83 42.70 26.87
CA GLY A 73 16.75 42.60 28.33
C GLY A 73 17.80 43.48 29.02
N PRO A 74 19.10 43.20 28.84
CA PRO A 74 20.17 44.07 29.31
C PRO A 74 20.04 45.52 28.86
N ASP A 75 19.64 45.78 27.61
CA ASP A 75 19.49 47.15 27.11
C ASP A 75 18.40 47.94 27.83
N LYS A 76 17.29 47.29 28.19
CA LYS A 76 16.23 47.91 28.99
C LYS A 76 16.70 48.20 30.41
N LEU A 77 17.50 47.31 31.00
CA LEU A 77 18.08 47.52 32.32
C LEU A 77 19.11 48.67 32.31
N ASN A 78 19.96 48.72 31.29
CA ASN A 78 20.93 49.79 31.09
C ASN A 78 20.24 51.14 30.92
N ARG A 79 19.18 51.22 30.11
CA ARG A 79 18.36 52.43 29.97
C ARG A 79 17.80 52.90 31.32
N ARG A 80 17.20 52.00 32.10
CA ARG A 80 16.66 52.34 33.44
C ARG A 80 17.71 52.89 34.40
N LEU A 81 18.93 52.34 34.36
CA LEU A 81 20.04 52.85 35.17
C LEU A 81 20.49 54.23 34.71
N THR A 82 20.59 54.44 33.39
CA THR A 82 20.93 55.74 32.80
C THR A 82 19.87 56.80 33.09
N ASP A 83 18.59 56.47 32.95
CA ASP A 83 17.46 57.37 33.22
C ASP A 83 17.42 57.79 34.69
N ALA A 84 17.75 56.88 35.61
CA ALA A 84 17.87 57.15 37.03
C ALA A 84 19.19 57.83 37.43
N GLN A 85 20.08 58.12 36.47
CA GLN A 85 21.43 58.66 36.69
C GLN A 85 22.29 57.79 37.63
N VAL A 86 22.00 56.49 37.69
CA VAL A 86 22.72 55.51 38.50
C VAL A 86 23.81 54.86 37.64
N THR A 87 25.06 55.17 37.97
CA THR A 87 26.24 54.58 37.36
C THR A 87 26.64 53.29 38.08
N GLU A 88 27.24 52.36 37.36
CA GLU A 88 27.85 51.17 38.00
C GLU A 88 28.95 51.55 38.99
N GLY A 89 29.64 52.67 38.74
CA GLY A 89 30.63 53.23 39.65
C GLY A 89 30.03 53.61 41.00
N GLN A 90 28.82 54.19 41.01
CA GLN A 90 28.07 54.48 42.24
C GLN A 90 27.67 53.18 42.94
N LEU A 91 27.06 52.23 42.22
CA LEU A 91 26.65 50.94 42.80
C LEU A 91 27.81 50.17 43.44
N LYS A 92 29.00 50.23 42.84
CA LYS A 92 30.21 49.60 43.37
C LYS A 92 30.74 50.30 44.63
N LYS A 93 30.62 51.62 44.71
CA LYS A 93 31.16 52.45 45.81
C LYS A 93 30.19 52.59 47.00
N SER A 94 28.89 52.35 46.81
CA SER A 94 27.86 52.53 47.85
C SER A 94 28.01 51.64 49.09
N ASN A 95 28.92 50.66 49.11
CA ASN A 95 29.17 49.72 50.21
C ASN A 95 27.98 48.90 50.75
N GLU A 96 26.78 49.10 50.23
CA GLU A 96 25.58 48.32 50.54
C GLU A 96 25.61 46.90 49.92
N PRO A 97 25.34 45.83 50.70
CA PRO A 97 25.31 44.46 50.19
C PRO A 97 24.32 44.24 49.05
N ALA A 98 23.14 44.84 49.12
CA ALA A 98 22.08 44.69 48.11
C ALA A 98 22.50 45.21 46.74
N PHE A 99 23.20 46.36 46.68
CA PHE A 99 23.68 46.93 45.42
C PHE A 99 24.81 46.14 44.78
N LYS A 100 25.69 45.53 45.61
CA LYS A 100 26.71 44.61 45.12
C LYS A 100 26.07 43.35 44.51
N SER A 101 25.03 42.79 45.14
CA SER A 101 24.27 41.66 44.59
C SER A 101 23.64 42.02 43.24
N ALA A 102 22.91 43.15 43.19
CA ALA A 102 22.25 43.61 41.97
C ALA A 102 23.23 43.85 40.81
N LEU A 103 24.43 44.39 41.09
CA LEU A 103 25.47 44.57 40.07
C LEU A 103 26.00 43.23 39.54
N ASN A 104 26.14 42.22 40.40
CA ASN A 104 26.56 40.88 40.00
C ASN A 104 25.48 40.19 39.17
N GLU A 105 24.22 40.29 39.59
CA GLU A 105 23.06 39.76 38.85
C GLU A 105 22.92 40.42 37.47
N LYS A 106 23.09 41.75 37.39
CA LYS A 106 23.14 42.48 36.12
C LYS A 106 24.21 41.90 35.19
N LYS A 107 25.46 41.78 35.68
CA LYS A 107 26.58 41.24 34.89
C LYS A 107 26.34 39.79 34.49
N ALA A 108 25.70 38.99 35.34
CA ALA A 108 25.30 37.64 35.02
C ALA A 108 24.25 37.63 33.89
N ALA A 109 23.24 38.50 33.97
CA ALA A 109 22.22 38.66 32.93
C ALA A 109 22.81 39.11 31.59
N GLU A 110 23.75 40.04 31.58
CA GLU A 110 24.49 40.47 30.38
C GLU A 110 25.29 39.32 29.75
N ARG A 111 26.02 38.55 30.57
CA ARG A 111 26.75 37.36 30.09
C ARG A 111 25.81 36.30 29.55
N HIS A 112 24.68 36.06 30.23
CA HIS A 112 23.67 35.12 29.78
C HIS A 112 23.06 35.57 28.45
N SER A 113 22.70 36.84 28.32
CA SER A 113 22.18 37.42 27.08
C SER A 113 23.18 37.31 25.92
N ALA A 114 24.49 37.47 26.18
CA ALA A 114 25.52 37.32 25.17
C ALA A 114 25.75 35.86 24.73
N VAL A 115 25.69 34.89 25.66
CA VAL A 115 26.04 33.48 25.39
C VAL A 115 24.84 32.63 24.97
N ALA A 116 23.64 32.94 25.47
CA ALA A 116 22.43 32.15 25.22
C ALA A 116 22.06 32.04 23.72
N PRO A 117 22.16 33.09 22.89
CA PRO A 117 21.88 32.98 21.45
C PRO A 117 22.74 31.90 20.78
N GLY A 118 24.04 31.86 21.09
CA GLY A 118 24.96 30.83 20.56
C GLY A 118 24.57 29.41 20.98
N ARG A 119 24.14 29.23 22.24
CA ARG A 119 23.62 27.95 22.73
C ARG A 119 22.33 27.55 22.01
N MET A 120 21.37 28.47 21.89
CA MET A 120 20.11 28.24 21.18
C MET A 120 20.36 27.81 19.73
N ARG A 121 21.28 28.48 19.03
CA ARG A 121 21.69 28.10 17.67
C ARG A 121 22.34 26.72 17.60
N GLY A 122 23.14 26.36 18.60
CA GLY A 122 23.72 25.02 18.72
C GLY A 122 22.65 23.94 18.89
N HIS A 123 21.64 24.18 19.73
CA HIS A 123 20.51 23.26 19.92
C HIS A 123 19.64 23.16 18.66
N GLU A 124 19.24 24.29 18.08
CA GLU A 124 18.48 24.34 16.82
C GLU A 124 19.17 23.53 15.72
N LYS A 125 20.48 23.72 15.52
CA LYS A 125 21.25 22.98 14.51
C LYS A 125 21.23 21.47 14.76
N LYS A 126 21.31 21.03 16.03
CA LYS A 126 21.24 19.61 16.37
C LYS A 126 19.87 19.02 16.05
N GLU A 127 18.79 19.72 16.43
CA GLU A 127 17.42 19.30 16.15
C GLU A 127 17.14 19.24 14.64
N LEU A 128 17.50 20.29 13.88
CA LEU A 128 17.33 20.32 12.43
C LEU A 128 18.11 19.19 11.74
N ASN A 129 19.35 18.92 12.17
CA ASN A 129 20.15 17.82 11.63
C ASN A 129 19.52 16.45 11.95
N ALA A 130 19.07 16.24 13.18
CA ALA A 130 18.42 15.00 13.61
C ALA A 130 17.12 14.76 12.85
N ALA A 131 16.29 15.80 12.68
CA ALA A 131 15.06 15.77 11.90
C ALA A 131 15.34 15.48 10.42
N THR A 132 16.35 16.12 9.83
CA THR A 132 16.76 15.88 8.43
C THR A 132 17.23 14.45 8.22
N ALA A 133 18.02 13.90 9.14
CA ALA A 133 18.47 12.52 9.09
C ALA A 133 17.29 11.53 9.23
N ARG A 134 16.32 11.83 10.11
CA ARG A 134 15.09 11.04 10.25
C ARG A 134 14.25 11.08 8.96
N ALA A 135 14.08 12.25 8.36
CA ALA A 135 13.38 12.42 7.09
C ALA A 135 14.04 11.62 5.96
N ARG A 136 15.38 11.66 5.83
CA ARG A 136 16.12 10.83 4.85
C ARG A 136 15.82 9.36 5.02
N ARG A 137 15.92 8.85 6.25
CA ARG A 137 15.71 7.42 6.54
C ARG A 137 14.28 7.00 6.23
N LEU A 138 13.29 7.79 6.65
CA LEU A 138 11.89 7.50 6.39
C LEU A 138 11.57 7.56 4.91
N GLY A 139 12.02 8.60 4.20
CA GLY A 139 11.86 8.73 2.76
C GLY A 139 12.45 7.53 2.01
N ALA A 140 13.70 7.16 2.30
CA ALA A 140 14.34 6.00 1.69
C ALA A 140 13.59 4.69 1.95
N ALA A 141 13.15 4.47 3.20
CA ALA A 141 12.39 3.28 3.56
C ALA A 141 11.03 3.21 2.83
N SER A 142 10.28 4.31 2.79
CA SER A 142 8.99 4.39 2.10
C SER A 142 9.12 4.18 0.59
N MET A 143 10.11 4.81 -0.06
CA MET A 143 10.35 4.61 -1.48
C MET A 143 10.79 3.19 -1.78
N GLY A 144 11.69 2.62 -0.97
CA GLY A 144 12.11 1.22 -1.07
C GLY A 144 10.94 0.24 -0.94
N ALA A 145 10.02 0.48 0.01
CA ALA A 145 8.81 -0.31 0.19
C ALA A 145 7.89 -0.24 -1.04
N MET A 146 7.74 0.94 -1.64
CA MET A 146 7.00 1.10 -2.90
C MET A 146 7.66 0.36 -4.07
N GLY A 147 8.99 0.42 -4.19
CA GLY A 147 9.74 -0.35 -5.18
C GLY A 147 9.52 -1.86 -5.01
N ALA A 148 9.64 -2.37 -3.78
CA ALA A 148 9.39 -3.77 -3.49
C ALA A 148 7.95 -4.19 -3.81
N GLN A 149 6.97 -3.32 -3.54
CA GLN A 149 5.57 -3.57 -3.91
C GLN A 149 5.38 -3.62 -5.43
N ARG A 150 6.02 -2.73 -6.18
CA ARG A 150 5.99 -2.73 -7.65
C ARG A 150 6.55 -4.04 -8.21
N VAL A 151 7.67 -4.53 -7.68
CA VAL A 151 8.25 -5.81 -8.08
C VAL A 151 7.29 -6.97 -7.81
N ARG A 152 6.72 -7.06 -6.60
CA ARG A 152 5.74 -8.11 -6.26
C ARG A 152 4.51 -8.08 -7.16
N THR A 153 3.99 -6.89 -7.44
CA THR A 153 2.84 -6.74 -8.35
C THR A 153 3.20 -7.15 -9.77
N GLY A 154 4.36 -6.73 -10.28
CA GLY A 154 4.86 -7.14 -11.60
C GLY A 154 5.03 -8.66 -11.72
N GLN A 155 5.55 -9.33 -10.69
CA GLN A 155 5.62 -10.79 -10.65
C GLN A 155 4.25 -11.45 -10.74
N ARG A 156 3.23 -10.93 -10.04
CA ARG A 156 1.85 -11.44 -10.13
C ARG A 156 1.26 -11.23 -11.52
N VAL A 157 1.52 -10.08 -12.15
CA VAL A 157 1.08 -9.80 -13.52
C VAL A 157 1.76 -10.75 -14.50
N GLY A 158 3.08 -10.93 -14.39
CA GLY A 158 3.85 -11.89 -15.19
C GLY A 158 3.32 -13.32 -15.05
N ALA A 159 3.13 -13.80 -13.81
CA ALA A 159 2.54 -15.11 -13.55
C ALA A 159 1.12 -15.25 -14.12
N GLY A 160 0.30 -14.19 -14.00
CA GLY A 160 -1.04 -14.13 -14.59
C GLY A 160 -1.02 -14.23 -16.11
N LYS A 161 -0.10 -13.52 -16.78
CA LYS A 161 0.11 -13.56 -18.23
C LYS A 161 0.51 -14.96 -18.68
N THR A 162 1.54 -15.56 -18.06
CA THR A 162 2.00 -16.92 -18.40
C THR A 162 0.92 -17.97 -18.14
N GLY A 163 0.20 -17.87 -17.02
CA GLY A 163 -0.90 -18.78 -16.71
C GLY A 163 -2.08 -18.65 -17.68
N ALA A 164 -2.42 -17.43 -18.11
CA ALA A 164 -3.44 -17.22 -19.14
C ALA A 164 -3.01 -17.76 -20.50
N GLN A 165 -1.75 -17.53 -20.90
CA GLN A 165 -1.16 -18.09 -22.11
C GLN A 165 -1.25 -19.62 -22.09
N GLY A 166 -0.76 -20.27 -21.03
CA GLY A 166 -0.80 -21.73 -20.91
C GLY A 166 -2.22 -22.28 -20.95
N ARG A 167 -3.21 -21.60 -20.35
CA ARG A 167 -4.63 -21.99 -20.47
C ARG A 167 -5.15 -21.86 -21.90
N THR A 168 -4.77 -20.81 -22.63
CA THR A 168 -5.17 -20.65 -24.04
C THR A 168 -4.54 -21.71 -24.92
N GLU A 169 -3.25 -21.97 -24.78
CA GLU A 169 -2.51 -23.00 -25.52
C GLU A 169 -3.05 -24.41 -25.20
N SER A 170 -3.38 -24.68 -23.94
CA SER A 170 -4.01 -25.95 -23.54
C SER A 170 -5.38 -26.13 -24.18
N ARG A 171 -6.21 -25.08 -24.23
CA ARG A 171 -7.53 -25.13 -24.89
C ARG A 171 -7.39 -25.35 -26.40
N GLU A 172 -6.41 -24.72 -27.02
CA GLU A 172 -6.11 -24.91 -28.44
C GLU A 172 -5.60 -26.33 -28.74
N ALA A 173 -4.70 -26.85 -27.90
CA ALA A 173 -4.23 -28.24 -27.99
C ALA A 173 -5.39 -29.22 -27.86
N VAL A 174 -6.28 -29.03 -26.86
CA VAL A 174 -7.48 -29.85 -26.70
C VAL A 174 -8.40 -29.73 -27.92
N ARG A 175 -8.55 -28.55 -28.53
CA ARG A 175 -9.36 -28.38 -29.75
C ARG A 175 -8.79 -29.13 -30.95
N GLY A 176 -7.46 -29.27 -31.04
CA GLY A 176 -6.78 -29.98 -32.12
C GLY A 176 -6.75 -31.52 -31.98
N LEU A 177 -7.17 -32.08 -30.84
CA LEU A 177 -7.25 -33.54 -30.65
C LEU A 177 -8.34 -34.16 -31.55
N PRO A 178 -8.20 -35.43 -31.96
CA PRO A 178 -9.25 -36.14 -32.69
C PRO A 178 -10.53 -36.29 -31.83
N ALA A 179 -11.67 -36.47 -32.49
CA ALA A 179 -12.99 -36.37 -31.85
C ALA A 179 -13.24 -37.46 -30.77
N ASP A 180 -12.68 -38.64 -30.98
CA ASP A 180 -12.70 -39.77 -30.06
C ASP A 180 -12.00 -39.44 -28.73
N LEU A 181 -10.76 -38.93 -28.77
CA LEU A 181 -9.99 -38.56 -27.57
C LEU A 181 -10.64 -37.43 -26.78
N ARG A 182 -11.29 -36.47 -27.47
CA ARG A 182 -12.05 -35.40 -26.81
C ARG A 182 -13.30 -35.91 -26.12
N SER A 183 -14.04 -36.82 -26.75
CA SER A 183 -15.27 -37.37 -26.17
C SER A 183 -14.99 -38.16 -24.89
N ILE A 184 -13.90 -38.94 -24.86
CA ILE A 184 -13.42 -39.64 -23.65
C ILE A 184 -13.08 -38.65 -22.54
N GLY A 185 -12.38 -37.56 -22.86
CA GLY A 185 -12.05 -36.51 -21.89
C GLY A 185 -13.28 -35.81 -21.31
N GLN A 186 -14.28 -35.49 -22.13
CA GLN A 186 -15.53 -34.85 -21.68
C GLN A 186 -16.37 -35.79 -20.80
N GLN A 187 -16.47 -37.07 -21.15
CA GLN A 187 -17.12 -38.10 -20.33
C GLN A 187 -16.45 -38.26 -18.96
N ALA A 188 -15.10 -38.26 -18.91
CA ALA A 188 -14.35 -38.33 -17.66
C ALA A 188 -14.48 -37.07 -16.78
N THR A 189 -14.78 -35.92 -17.38
CA THR A 189 -15.02 -34.66 -16.66
C THR A 189 -16.45 -34.60 -16.14
N GLY A 190 -17.43 -35.00 -16.95
CA GLY A 190 -18.84 -35.12 -16.55
C GLY A 190 -19.05 -36.15 -15.44
N ALA A 191 -18.39 -37.30 -15.50
CA ALA A 191 -18.44 -38.32 -14.44
C ALA A 191 -17.91 -37.79 -13.10
N ARG A 192 -16.84 -36.98 -13.12
CA ARG A 192 -16.30 -36.33 -11.91
C ARG A 192 -17.24 -35.26 -11.35
N HIS A 193 -17.89 -34.49 -12.22
CA HIS A 193 -18.83 -33.46 -11.77
C HIS A 193 -20.09 -34.07 -11.14
N CYS A 194 -20.63 -35.14 -11.75
CA CYS A 194 -21.74 -35.92 -11.20
C CYS A 194 -21.39 -36.59 -9.87
N ALA A 195 -20.18 -37.16 -9.73
CA ALA A 195 -19.72 -37.76 -8.48
C ALA A 195 -19.57 -36.73 -7.34
N SER A 196 -19.05 -35.54 -7.64
CA SER A 196 -18.90 -34.44 -6.67
C SER A 196 -20.25 -33.92 -6.16
N THR A 197 -21.25 -33.76 -7.02
CA THR A 197 -22.59 -33.35 -6.61
C THR A 197 -23.33 -34.43 -5.82
N ASN A 198 -23.10 -35.71 -6.12
CA ASN A 198 -23.72 -36.81 -5.38
C ASN A 198 -23.13 -36.95 -3.96
N SER A 199 -21.83 -36.71 -3.78
CA SER A 199 -21.20 -36.68 -2.45
C SER A 199 -21.65 -35.50 -1.59
N ALA A 200 -21.90 -34.33 -2.19
CA ALA A 200 -22.45 -33.17 -1.47
C ALA A 200 -23.90 -33.42 -0.97
N ALA A 201 -24.72 -34.12 -1.78
CA ALA A 201 -26.07 -34.52 -1.38
C ALA A 201 -26.06 -35.55 -0.24
N ALA A 202 -25.14 -36.53 -0.26
CA ALA A 202 -24.98 -37.53 0.79
C ALA A 202 -24.50 -36.95 2.14
N PHE A 203 -23.70 -35.87 2.12
CA PHE A 203 -23.26 -35.20 3.36
C PHE A 203 -24.38 -34.36 4.00
N SER A 204 -25.29 -33.82 3.18
CA SER A 204 -26.44 -33.04 3.67
C SER A 204 -27.51 -33.93 4.33
N SER A 205 -27.69 -35.17 3.86
CA SER A 205 -28.64 -36.13 4.47
C SER A 205 -28.13 -36.78 5.76
N MET A 206 -26.81 -36.85 5.99
CA MET A 206 -26.23 -37.41 7.23
C MET A 206 -26.21 -36.43 8.41
N SER A 207 -26.35 -35.12 8.18
CA SER A 207 -26.39 -34.10 9.25
C SER A 207 -27.73 -34.00 9.99
N TRP A 208 -28.77 -34.74 9.57
CA TRP A 208 -30.08 -34.77 10.24
C TRP A 208 -30.28 -35.98 11.17
N ALA A 209 -29.29 -36.89 11.28
CA ALA A 209 -29.44 -38.14 12.03
C ALA A 209 -28.70 -38.19 13.39
N TRP A 210 -28.03 -37.11 13.83
CA TRP A 210 -27.33 -37.10 15.11
C TRP A 210 -27.68 -35.86 15.94
N SER A 211 -28.81 -35.93 16.66
CA SER A 211 -29.10 -35.10 17.82
C SER A 211 -29.13 -36.00 19.07
N PRO A 212 -28.26 -35.78 20.08
CA PRO A 212 -28.31 -36.55 21.31
C PRO A 212 -29.50 -36.10 22.20
N PRO A 213 -30.16 -37.02 22.94
CA PRO A 213 -31.25 -36.65 23.83
C PRO A 213 -30.71 -35.90 25.05
N ARG A 214 -31.30 -34.73 25.33
CA ARG A 214 -31.00 -33.94 26.54
C ARG A 214 -31.55 -34.68 27.77
N ARG A 215 -30.70 -34.91 28.77
CA ARG A 215 -31.11 -35.12 30.17
C ARG A 215 -30.87 -33.83 30.93
#